data_AF-A0A1H0SDS0-F1
#
_entry.id   AF-A0A1H0SDS0-F1
#
_cell.length_a   1.000
_cell.length_b   1.000
_cell.length_c   1.000
_cell.angle_alpha   90.00
_cell.angle_beta   90.00
_cell.angle_gamma   90.00
#
_symmetry.space_group_name_H-M   'P 1'
#
loop_
_entity.id
_entity.type
_entity.pdbx_description
1 polymer ?
#
loop_
_entity_poly.entity_id
_entity_poly.type
_entity_poly.pdbx_seq_one_letter_code
_entity_poly.pdbx_strand_id
1 'polypeptide(L)'
;MSMSVHKRKTWSKEEAIALALAHRDSLTDEEDSKLTKAALDDSDTALAGVLTKRRPGRPVAEITKTPVSIRLSPDVLDHYRSTGPGWQGRIDDALRKAAGLKKRA
;
A
#
# COMPACT_ATOMS: atom_id res chain seq x y z
N MET A 1 17.28 2.70 -47.42
CA MET A 1 17.46 2.07 -46.10
C MET A 1 16.12 1.97 -45.38
N SER A 2 15.51 0.79 -45.28
CA SER A 2 14.38 0.57 -44.37
C SER A 2 14.84 -0.32 -43.23
N MET A 3 14.93 0.25 -42.03
CA MET A 3 15.27 -0.48 -40.82
C MET A 3 14.06 -1.30 -40.34
N SER A 4 14.28 -2.59 -40.15
CA SER A 4 13.33 -3.51 -39.54
C SER A 4 13.10 -3.14 -38.07
N VAL A 5 11.88 -2.71 -37.74
CA VAL A 5 11.45 -2.44 -36.36
C VAL A 5 11.35 -3.78 -35.63
N HIS A 6 12.23 -4.01 -34.65
CA HIS A 6 12.19 -5.20 -33.81
C HIS A 6 10.87 -5.24 -33.03
N LYS A 7 9.99 -6.21 -33.31
CA LYS A 7 8.72 -6.37 -32.59
C LYS A 7 9.01 -6.77 -31.14
N ARG A 8 8.60 -5.94 -30.19
CA ARG A 8 8.60 -6.30 -28.76
C ARG A 8 7.53 -7.38 -28.53
N LYS A 9 7.94 -8.55 -28.03
CA LYS A 9 7.03 -9.64 -27.65
C LYS A 9 6.14 -9.15 -26.51
N THR A 10 4.84 -8.99 -26.78
CA THR A 10 3.83 -8.67 -25.77
C THR A 10 3.29 -10.00 -25.22
N TRP A 11 3.78 -10.43 -24.07
CA TRP A 11 3.28 -11.65 -23.42
C TRP A 11 1.88 -11.43 -22.84
N SER A 12 0.94 -12.34 -23.10
CA SER A 12 -0.29 -12.42 -22.30
C SER A 12 0.03 -12.91 -20.88
N LYS A 13 -0.79 -12.52 -19.90
CA LYS A 13 -0.66 -12.96 -18.51
C LYS A 13 -0.67 -14.50 -18.41
N GLU A 14 -1.50 -15.15 -19.21
CA GLU A 14 -1.63 -16.61 -19.22
C GLU A 14 -0.38 -17.30 -19.77
N GLU A 15 0.19 -16.77 -20.85
CA GLU A 15 1.41 -17.30 -21.48
C GLU A 15 2.64 -17.13 -20.57
N ALA A 16 2.74 -16.00 -19.87
CA ALA A 16 3.81 -15.75 -18.91
C ALA A 16 3.74 -16.72 -17.72
N ILE A 17 2.54 -16.99 -17.21
CA ILE A 17 2.33 -17.95 -16.12
C ILE A 17 2.65 -19.38 -16.60
N ALA A 18 2.17 -19.78 -17.77
CA ALA A 18 2.45 -21.10 -18.33
C ALA A 18 3.96 -21.34 -18.56
N LEU A 19 4.67 -20.33 -19.07
CA LEU A 19 6.12 -20.39 -19.25
C LEU A 19 6.86 -20.49 -17.90
N ALA A 20 6.43 -19.75 -16.88
CA ALA A 20 7.01 -19.81 -15.55
C ALA A 20 6.81 -21.17 -14.88
N LEU A 21 5.63 -21.79 -15.05
CA LEU A 21 5.34 -23.12 -14.54
C LEU A 21 6.17 -24.20 -15.25
N ALA A 22 6.25 -24.17 -16.58
CA ALA A 22 7.08 -25.09 -17.34
C ALA A 22 8.57 -24.97 -16.97
N HIS A 23 9.05 -23.76 -16.68
CA HIS A 23 10.43 -23.55 -16.24
C HIS A 23 10.66 -24.07 -14.82
N ARG A 24 9.69 -23.90 -13.91
CA ARG A 24 9.75 -24.46 -12.56
C ARG A 24 9.86 -25.98 -12.59
N ASP A 25 9.07 -26.64 -13.42
CA ASP A 25 9.04 -28.11 -13.52
C ASP A 25 10.30 -28.67 -14.21
N SER A 26 11.10 -27.82 -14.87
CA SER A 26 12.41 -28.18 -15.42
C SER A 26 13.56 -28.10 -14.42
N LEU A 27 13.33 -27.53 -13.23
CA LEU A 27 14.35 -27.44 -12.19
C LEU A 27 14.47 -28.77 -11.47
N THR A 28 15.66 -29.34 -11.45
CA THR A 28 15.92 -30.59 -10.75
C THR A 28 16.08 -30.36 -9.24
N ASP A 29 15.73 -31.36 -8.43
CA ASP A 29 15.87 -31.29 -6.95
C ASP A 29 17.31 -30.97 -6.51
N GLU A 30 18.29 -31.43 -7.29
CA GLU A 30 19.72 -31.18 -7.07
C GLU A 30 20.09 -29.70 -7.30
N GLU A 31 19.50 -29.05 -8.30
CA GLU A 31 19.69 -27.63 -8.56
C GLU A 31 19.00 -26.78 -7.49
N ASP A 32 17.78 -27.17 -7.09
CA ASP A 32 17.03 -26.50 -6.03
C ASP A 32 17.77 -26.57 -4.67
N SER A 33 18.41 -27.71 -4.38
CA SER A 33 19.26 -27.89 -3.20
C SER A 33 20.49 -26.97 -3.22
N LYS A 34 21.17 -26.87 -4.36
CA LYS A 34 22.34 -25.98 -4.52
C LYS A 34 21.96 -24.51 -4.38
N LEU A 35 20.84 -24.09 -4.96
CA LEU A 35 20.32 -22.73 -4.84
C LEU A 35 19.92 -22.42 -3.39
N THR A 36 19.26 -23.36 -2.71
CA THR A 36 18.88 -23.22 -1.31
C THR A 36 20.10 -23.10 -0.40
N LYS A 37 21.13 -23.93 -0.62
CA LYS A 37 22.38 -23.86 0.14
C LYS A 37 23.08 -22.51 -0.04
N ALA A 38 23.15 -22.01 -1.28
CA ALA A 38 23.74 -20.70 -1.57
C ALA A 38 22.98 -19.56 -0.89
N ALA A 39 21.65 -19.59 -0.90
CA ALA A 39 20.83 -18.59 -0.23
C ALA A 39 21.00 -18.58 1.30
N LEU A 40 21.21 -19.76 1.92
CA LEU A 40 21.45 -19.87 3.35
C LEU A 40 22.86 -19.43 3.78
N ASP A 41 23.84 -19.55 2.91
CA ASP A 41 25.24 -19.17 3.17
C ASP A 41 25.49 -17.67 2.95
N ASP A 42 24.64 -17.00 2.17
CA ASP A 42 24.75 -15.56 1.92
C ASP A 42 24.40 -14.73 3.17
N SER A 43 25.38 -13.95 3.63
CA SER A 43 25.26 -13.06 4.79
C SER A 43 24.23 -11.94 4.61
N ASP A 44 23.95 -11.54 3.37
CA ASP A 44 22.98 -10.49 3.03
C ASP A 44 21.55 -11.03 2.96
N THR A 45 21.36 -12.35 3.03
CA THR A 45 20.03 -12.97 3.03
C THR A 45 19.30 -12.69 4.33
N ALA A 46 18.45 -11.65 4.30
CA ALA A 46 17.51 -11.37 5.38
C ALA A 46 16.38 -12.40 5.38
N LEU A 47 16.44 -13.37 6.29
CA LEU A 47 15.37 -14.33 6.55
C LEU A 47 14.03 -13.62 6.80
N ALA A 48 12.93 -14.20 6.27
CA ALA A 48 11.60 -13.60 6.30
C ALA A 48 11.14 -13.15 7.70
N GLY A 49 11.59 -13.80 8.77
CA GLY A 49 11.32 -13.40 10.16
C GLY A 49 11.91 -12.04 10.58
N VAL A 50 12.99 -11.60 9.94
CA VAL A 50 13.62 -10.29 10.16
C VAL A 50 12.86 -9.19 9.40
N LEU A 51 12.43 -9.47 8.17
CA LEU A 51 11.71 -8.53 7.30
C LEU A 51 10.24 -8.31 7.73
N THR A 52 9.62 -9.31 8.36
CA THR A 52 8.22 -9.26 8.79
C THR A 52 8.01 -8.56 10.13
N LYS A 53 9.08 -8.19 10.84
CA LYS A 53 9.02 -7.36 12.05
C LYS A 53 8.75 -5.89 11.71
N ARG A 54 7.80 -5.63 10.81
CA ARG A 54 7.23 -4.30 10.62
C ARG A 54 6.48 -3.96 11.91
N ARG A 55 6.83 -2.83 12.52
CA ARG A 55 6.04 -2.27 13.63
C ARG A 55 4.57 -2.30 13.20
N PRO A 56 3.64 -2.89 13.99
CA PRO A 56 2.24 -2.81 13.65
C PRO A 56 1.90 -1.33 13.45
N GLY A 57 1.32 -1.02 12.29
CA GLY A 57 0.84 0.33 12.01
C GLY A 57 -0.17 0.76 13.07
N ARG A 58 -0.57 2.04 13.05
CA ARG A 58 -1.67 2.50 13.90
C ARG A 58 -2.85 1.52 13.74
N PRO A 59 -3.40 0.98 14.85
CA PRO A 59 -4.51 0.04 14.77
C PRO A 59 -5.62 0.63 13.90
N VAL A 60 -6.15 -0.20 13.01
CA VAL A 60 -7.25 0.18 12.13
C VAL A 60 -8.41 0.58 13.03
N ALA A 61 -8.82 1.84 12.97
CA ALA A 61 -9.96 2.30 13.75
C ALA A 61 -11.22 1.61 13.23
N GLU A 62 -12.01 1.02 14.13
CA GLU A 62 -13.29 0.35 13.79
C GLU A 62 -14.27 1.31 13.11
N ILE A 63 -14.19 2.61 13.41
CA ILE A 63 -15.05 3.65 12.84
C ILE A 63 -14.20 4.80 12.29
N THR A 64 -13.98 4.78 10.99
CA THR A 64 -13.27 5.86 10.27
C THR A 64 -14.19 7.05 9.97
N LYS A 65 -13.59 8.21 9.72
CA LYS A 65 -14.31 9.38 9.19
C LYS A 65 -14.39 9.22 7.68
N THR A 66 -15.58 9.43 7.09
CA THR A 66 -15.74 9.40 5.64
C THR A 66 -15.21 10.72 5.05
N PRO A 67 -14.23 10.70 4.14
CA PRO A 67 -13.78 11.90 3.46
C PRO A 67 -14.89 12.38 2.52
N VAL A 68 -15.37 13.60 2.74
CA VAL A 68 -16.39 14.24 1.90
C VAL A 68 -15.92 15.63 1.48
N SER A 69 -16.22 16.01 0.25
CA SER A 69 -15.94 17.35 -0.26
C SER A 69 -17.17 18.23 -0.06
N ILE A 70 -17.17 19.06 0.99
CA ILE A 70 -18.21 20.06 1.25
C ILE A 70 -17.68 21.47 0.97
N ARG A 71 -18.55 22.36 0.50
CA ARG A 71 -18.24 23.79 0.36
C ARG A 71 -18.65 24.51 1.65
N LEU A 72 -17.73 25.28 2.21
CA LEU A 72 -17.94 26.10 3.40
C LEU A 72 -17.69 27.56 3.06
N SER A 73 -18.37 28.46 3.75
CA SER A 73 -18.12 29.89 3.61
C SER A 73 -16.67 30.25 3.98
N PRO A 74 -16.02 31.21 3.30
CA PRO A 74 -14.61 31.55 3.53
C PRO A 74 -14.31 31.98 4.97
N ASP A 75 -15.19 32.79 5.56
CA ASP A 75 -15.12 33.27 6.94
C ASP A 75 -15.10 32.12 7.97
N VAL A 76 -15.91 31.09 7.76
CA VAL A 76 -15.93 29.88 8.58
C VAL A 76 -14.59 29.13 8.46
N LEU A 77 -14.09 28.95 7.24
CA LEU A 77 -12.80 28.29 7.02
C LEU A 77 -11.64 29.04 7.67
N ASP A 78 -11.60 30.37 7.52
CA ASP A 78 -10.57 31.22 8.09
C ASP A 78 -10.61 31.21 9.61
N HIS A 79 -11.80 31.31 10.20
CA HIS A 79 -12.00 31.17 11.64
C HIS A 79 -11.39 29.86 12.16
N TYR A 80 -11.76 28.70 11.61
CA TYR A 80 -11.23 27.43 12.08
C TYR A 80 -9.75 27.25 11.76
N ARG A 81 -9.25 27.63 10.58
CA ARG A 81 -7.83 27.53 10.23
C ARG A 81 -6.93 28.35 11.16
N SER A 82 -7.38 29.54 11.58
CA SER A 82 -6.64 30.39 12.52
C SER A 82 -6.34 29.70 13.85
N THR A 83 -7.16 28.71 14.21
CA THR A 83 -7.03 27.98 15.46
C THR A 83 -5.89 26.96 15.48
N GLY A 84 -5.23 26.71 14.34
CA GLY A 84 -4.02 25.89 14.21
C GLY A 84 -4.27 24.41 13.86
N PRO A 85 -3.26 23.52 14.07
CA PRO A 85 -3.37 22.09 13.80
C PRO A 85 -4.63 21.47 14.41
N GLY A 86 -5.27 20.54 13.70
CA GLY A 86 -6.51 19.90 14.16
C GLY A 86 -7.79 20.74 14.01
N TRP A 87 -7.76 21.86 13.27
CA TRP A 87 -8.95 22.65 12.98
C TRP A 87 -10.09 21.86 12.29
N GLN A 88 -9.75 20.87 11.46
CA GLN A 88 -10.72 19.97 10.83
C GLN A 88 -11.49 19.12 11.85
N GLY A 89 -10.84 18.73 12.96
CA GLY A 89 -11.51 18.06 14.06
C GLY A 89 -12.46 18.99 14.82
N ARG A 90 -12.05 20.26 14.99
CA ARG A 90 -12.87 21.27 15.68
C ARG A 90 -14.12 21.65 14.92
N ILE A 91 -14.04 21.77 13.59
CA ILE A 91 -15.23 22.02 12.77
C ILE A 91 -16.17 20.80 12.76
N ASP A 92 -15.65 19.58 12.74
CA ASP A 92 -16.44 18.36 12.91
C ASP A 92 -17.17 18.34 14.26
N ASP A 93 -16.48 18.66 15.37
CA ASP A 93 -17.08 18.78 16.69
C ASP A 93 -18.21 19.84 16.73
N ALA A 94 -18.02 20.98 16.05
CA ALA A 94 -19.04 22.02 15.95
C ALA A 94 -20.28 21.57 15.16
N LEU A 95 -20.07 20.89 14.03
CA LEU A 95 -21.15 20.31 13.23
C LEU A 95 -21.93 19.25 14.04
N ARG A 96 -21.21 18.40 14.80
CA ARG A 96 -21.83 17.42 15.70
C ARG A 96 -22.68 18.11 16.76
N LYS A 97 -22.16 19.15 17.41
CA LYS A 97 -22.89 19.92 18.42
C LYS A 97 -24.16 20.55 17.83
N ALA A 98 -24.07 21.17 16.65
CA ALA A 98 -25.22 21.77 15.97
C ALA A 98 -26.29 20.73 15.60
N ALA A 99 -25.88 19.52 15.24
CA ALA A 99 -26.77 18.40 14.94
C ALA A 99 -27.26 17.62 16.19
N GLY A 100 -26.86 18.00 17.41
CA GLY A 100 -27.21 17.29 18.64
C GLY A 100 -26.49 15.93 18.82
N LEU A 101 -25.40 15.70 18.10
CA LEU A 101 -24.61 14.47 18.17
C LEU A 101 -23.56 14.54 19.29
N LYS A 102 -23.40 13.45 20.05
CA LYS A 102 -22.38 13.34 21.11
C LYS A 102 -20.96 13.49 20.56
N LYS A 103 -20.04 14.07 21.33
CA LYS A 103 -18.60 14.11 20.97
C LYS A 103 -18.07 12.68 20.84
N ARG A 104 -17.23 12.41 19.84
CA ARG A 104 -16.55 11.10 19.76
C ARG A 104 -15.55 11.01 20.92
N ALA A 105 -15.51 9.85 21.57
CA ALA A 105 -14.52 9.50 22.59
C ALA A 105 -13.15 9.26 21.94
#